data_AF-A0A2U3P0M8-F1
#
_entry.id   AF-A0A2U3P0M8-F1
#
_cell.length_a   1.000
_cell.length_b   1.000
_cell.length_c   1.000
_cell.angle_alpha   90.00
_cell.angle_beta   90.00
_cell.angle_gamma   90.00
#
_symmetry.space_group_name_H-M   'P 1'
#
loop_
_entity.id
_entity.type
_entity.pdbx_description
1 polymer ?
#
loop_
_entity_poly.entity_id
_entity_poly.type
_entity_poly.pdbx_seq_one_letter_code
_entity_poly.pdbx_strand_id
1 'polypeptide(L)'
;VGTLLVVLAAVLFVASIVVLVIALRRPKKSAQPGGRSDPLSFNSMPQFGPRQLGPGAIVSHGGIDYVVRGSVTFREGPFVWWEHLLEGGDQPIWFSVEDDDGRLELVMWVTRKDVTLQPGEQYVVDGVPFHEAERGRASYTSEGTTGLPAGGEMEFIDCANADESVLLSFERYAPDMPWEVSTGKPVLPGELTVYPAPPPSAP
;
A
#
# COMPACT_ATOMS: atom_id res chain seq x y z
N VAL A 1 18.86 -46.04 48.89
CA VAL A 1 18.08 -45.28 47.88
C VAL A 1 18.55 -43.83 47.76
N GLY A 2 18.72 -43.08 48.87
CA GLY A 2 19.16 -41.67 48.82
C GLY A 2 20.56 -41.42 48.23
N THR A 3 21.54 -42.29 48.51
CA THR A 3 22.92 -42.14 47.97
C THR A 3 22.99 -42.30 46.45
N LEU A 4 22.19 -43.18 45.86
CA LEU A 4 22.15 -43.38 44.41
C LEU A 4 21.57 -42.15 43.68
N LEU A 5 20.54 -41.52 44.26
CA LEU A 5 19.93 -40.30 43.71
C LEU A 5 20.89 -39.11 43.77
N VAL A 6 21.67 -38.99 44.85
CA VAL A 6 22.67 -37.91 44.99
C VAL A 6 23.80 -38.08 43.96
N VAL A 7 24.28 -39.30 43.73
CA VAL A 7 25.30 -39.57 42.70
C VAL A 7 24.78 -39.27 41.30
N LEU A 8 23.54 -39.67 40.99
CA LEU A 8 22.92 -39.39 39.69
C LEU A 8 22.77 -37.89 39.44
N ALA A 9 22.32 -37.13 40.44
CA ALA A 9 22.20 -35.68 40.35
C ALA A 9 23.55 -34.98 40.12
N ALA A 10 24.61 -35.44 40.81
CA ALA A 10 25.95 -34.90 40.62
C ALA A 10 26.48 -35.15 39.21
N VAL A 11 26.27 -36.35 38.65
CA VAL A 11 26.69 -36.69 37.28
C VAL A 11 25.96 -35.83 36.24
N LEU A 12 24.64 -35.64 36.40
CA LEU A 12 23.85 -34.79 35.49
C LEU A 12 24.28 -33.33 35.56
N PHE A 13 24.62 -32.84 36.76
CA PHE A 13 25.14 -31.48 36.95
C PHE A 13 26.50 -31.27 36.29
N VAL A 14 27.41 -32.23 36.41
CA VAL A 14 28.71 -32.17 35.72
C VAL A 14 28.52 -32.23 34.20
N ALA A 15 27.63 -33.09 33.70
CA ALA A 15 27.33 -33.19 32.28
C ALA A 15 26.74 -31.88 31.73
N SER A 16 25.85 -31.20 32.46
CA SER A 16 25.26 -29.93 32.03
C SER A 16 26.29 -28.80 31.96
N ILE A 17 27.22 -28.74 32.92
CA ILE A 17 28.34 -27.79 32.91
C ILE A 17 29.25 -28.04 31.71
N VAL A 18 29.58 -29.31 31.42
CA VAL A 18 30.41 -29.66 30.26
C VAL A 18 29.74 -29.23 28.95
N VAL A 19 28.44 -29.49 28.78
CA VAL A 19 27.68 -29.05 27.60
C VAL A 19 27.67 -27.53 27.47
N LEU A 20 27.45 -26.81 28.59
CA LEU A 20 27.45 -25.35 28.61
C LEU A 20 28.82 -24.78 28.21
N VAL A 21 29.91 -25.33 28.75
CA VAL A 21 31.28 -24.91 28.42
C VAL A 21 31.60 -25.18 26.95
N ILE A 22 31.17 -26.32 26.40
CA ILE A 22 31.34 -26.63 24.98
C ILE A 22 30.54 -25.65 24.12
N ALA A 23 29.30 -25.32 24.49
CA ALA A 23 28.47 -24.37 23.78
C ALA A 23 29.06 -22.95 23.79
N LEU A 24 29.59 -22.50 24.94
CA LEU A 24 30.24 -21.20 25.08
C LEU A 24 31.60 -21.12 24.35
N ARG A 25 32.28 -22.25 24.16
CA ARG A 25 33.54 -22.35 23.41
C ARG A 25 33.35 -22.56 21.91
N ARG A 26 32.11 -22.74 21.42
CA ARG A 26 31.87 -22.83 19.96
C ARG A 26 32.24 -21.49 19.32
N PRO A 27 33.20 -21.46 18.39
CA PRO A 27 33.52 -20.23 17.66
C PRO A 27 32.26 -19.76 16.94
N LYS A 28 31.89 -18.49 17.13
CA LYS A 28 30.83 -17.85 16.33
C LYS A 28 31.23 -18.03 14.87
N LYS A 29 30.47 -18.84 14.11
CA LYS A 29 30.59 -18.86 12.65
C LYS A 29 30.41 -17.42 12.20
N SER A 30 31.48 -16.82 11.67
CA SER A 30 31.41 -15.54 10.99
C SER A 30 30.31 -15.63 9.94
N ALA A 31 29.30 -14.79 10.05
CA ALA A 31 28.28 -14.67 9.02
C ALA A 31 29.01 -14.39 7.70
N GLN A 32 28.82 -15.25 6.71
CA GLN A 32 29.31 -14.96 5.36
C GLN A 32 28.72 -13.62 4.91
N PRO A 33 29.47 -12.79 4.17
CA PRO A 33 28.90 -11.59 3.55
C PRO A 33 27.70 -12.04 2.72
N GLY A 34 26.51 -11.52 3.05
CA GLY A 34 25.29 -11.84 2.31
C GLY A 34 25.48 -11.52 0.83
N GLY A 35 25.04 -12.43 -0.04
CA GLY A 35 24.94 -12.15 -1.47
C GLY A 35 24.02 -10.96 -1.74
N ARG A 36 24.02 -10.45 -2.98
CA ARG A 36 23.06 -9.41 -3.38
C ARG A 36 21.63 -9.93 -3.16
N SER A 37 20.79 -9.13 -2.51
CA SER A 37 19.36 -9.45 -2.37
C SER A 37 18.63 -9.11 -3.67
N ASP A 38 17.76 -10.01 -4.11
CA ASP A 38 16.85 -9.74 -5.21
C ASP A 38 15.72 -8.83 -4.70
N PRO A 39 15.61 -7.57 -5.20
CA PRO A 39 14.56 -6.64 -4.79
C PRO A 39 13.16 -7.07 -5.23
N LEU A 40 13.04 -8.07 -6.11
CA LEU A 40 11.77 -8.65 -6.56
C LEU A 40 11.51 -10.04 -5.95
N SER A 41 12.29 -10.45 -4.95
CA SER A 41 12.05 -11.74 -4.29
C SER A 41 10.71 -11.75 -3.56
N PHE A 42 9.98 -12.86 -3.63
CA PHE A 42 8.70 -13.07 -2.93
C PHE A 42 8.71 -12.81 -1.40
N ASN A 43 9.90 -12.66 -0.80
CA ASN A 43 10.09 -12.41 0.64
C ASN A 43 10.37 -10.93 0.99
N SER A 44 10.44 -10.01 0.01
CA SER A 44 10.47 -8.58 0.32
C SER A 44 9.09 -8.13 0.81
N MET A 45 9.04 -7.38 1.92
CA MET A 45 7.80 -6.74 2.39
C MET A 45 7.19 -5.93 1.22
N PRO A 46 5.89 -6.06 0.92
CA PRO A 46 5.28 -5.37 -0.23
C PRO A 46 5.46 -3.87 -0.10
N GLN A 47 6.32 -3.26 -0.93
CA GLN A 47 6.72 -1.86 -0.79
C GLN A 47 5.53 -0.88 -0.91
N PHE A 48 4.50 -1.32 -1.63
CA PHE A 48 3.32 -0.53 -1.95
C PHE A 48 2.09 -1.03 -1.19
N GLY A 49 2.25 -1.85 -0.15
CA GLY A 49 1.12 -2.30 0.66
C GLY A 49 0.61 -1.22 1.62
N PRO A 50 -0.64 -1.34 2.11
CA PRO A 50 -1.30 -0.35 2.97
C PRO A 50 -0.58 -0.10 4.30
N ARG A 51 0.28 -1.03 4.72
CA ARG A 51 1.07 -0.88 5.95
C ARG A 51 2.17 0.17 5.83
N GLN A 52 2.52 0.60 4.63
CA GLN A 52 3.70 1.42 4.37
C GLN A 52 3.33 2.83 3.87
N LEU A 53 2.21 2.98 3.18
CA LEU A 53 1.82 4.21 2.49
C LEU A 53 0.87 5.11 3.29
N GLY A 54 0.79 4.98 4.62
CA GLY A 54 -0.05 5.85 5.45
C GLY A 54 0.43 7.31 5.54
N PRO A 55 -0.32 8.19 6.24
CA PRO A 55 0.08 9.58 6.43
C PRO A 55 1.50 9.75 6.96
N GLY A 56 2.29 10.59 6.29
CA GLY A 56 3.71 10.81 6.58
C GLY A 56 4.68 9.90 5.82
N ALA A 57 4.21 8.92 5.05
CA ALA A 57 5.03 8.24 4.05
C ALA A 57 5.48 9.22 2.96
N ILE A 58 6.56 8.87 2.26
CA ILE A 58 7.02 9.60 1.07
C ILE A 58 6.98 8.67 -0.14
N VAL A 59 6.39 9.14 -1.23
CA VAL A 59 6.40 8.47 -2.53
C VAL A 59 7.19 9.36 -3.49
N SER A 60 8.39 8.91 -3.89
CA SER A 60 9.18 9.60 -4.91
C SER A 60 8.79 9.10 -6.29
N HIS A 61 8.38 10.01 -7.19
CA HIS A 61 8.04 9.71 -8.59
C HIS A 61 8.45 10.88 -9.48
N GLY A 62 9.05 10.59 -10.64
CA GLY A 62 9.40 11.64 -11.62
C GLY A 62 10.33 12.74 -11.09
N GLY A 63 11.12 12.46 -10.04
CA GLY A 63 12.02 13.43 -9.40
C GLY A 63 11.34 14.35 -8.36
N ILE A 64 10.09 14.07 -7.98
CA ILE A 64 9.36 14.78 -6.93
C ILE A 64 9.14 13.82 -5.77
N ASP A 65 9.42 14.29 -4.56
CA ASP A 65 9.11 13.60 -3.32
C ASP A 65 7.74 14.07 -2.82
N TYR A 66 6.74 13.20 -2.94
CA TYR A 66 5.40 13.48 -2.44
C TYR A 66 5.23 12.96 -1.02
N VAL A 67 4.67 13.79 -0.15
CA VAL A 67 4.26 13.39 1.19
C VAL A 67 2.83 12.88 1.14
N VAL A 68 2.57 11.70 1.71
CA VAL A 68 1.21 11.21 1.92
C VAL A 68 0.57 12.04 3.03
N ARG A 69 -0.50 12.76 2.68
CA ARG A 69 -1.27 13.62 3.59
C ARG A 69 -2.40 12.88 4.27
N GLY A 70 -3.02 11.94 3.56
CA GLY A 70 -4.18 11.19 3.99
C GLY A 70 -4.31 9.90 3.19
N SER A 71 -5.11 8.98 3.69
CA SER A 71 -5.35 7.70 3.02
C SER A 71 -6.80 7.29 3.18
N VAL A 72 -7.33 6.64 2.14
CA VAL A 72 -8.67 6.08 2.10
C VAL A 72 -8.52 4.58 1.85
N THR A 73 -9.23 3.77 2.64
CA THR A 73 -9.35 2.33 2.40
C THR A 73 -10.76 2.07 1.91
N PHE A 74 -10.88 1.45 0.75
CA PHE A 74 -12.14 1.07 0.14
C PHE A 74 -12.38 -0.43 0.24
N ARG A 75 -13.64 -0.84 0.33
CA ARG A 75 -14.04 -2.25 0.42
C ARG A 75 -15.31 -2.51 -0.37
N GLU A 76 -15.22 -3.45 -1.31
CA GLU A 76 -16.34 -4.00 -2.07
C GLU A 76 -16.36 -5.53 -1.92
N GLY A 77 -17.23 -6.03 -1.04
CA GLY A 77 -17.26 -7.46 -0.72
C GLY A 77 -15.88 -7.95 -0.22
N PRO A 78 -15.22 -8.89 -0.93
CA PRO A 78 -13.88 -9.36 -0.58
C PRO A 78 -12.75 -8.45 -1.08
N PHE A 79 -13.03 -7.51 -1.98
CA PHE A 79 -12.03 -6.67 -2.64
C PHE A 79 -11.71 -5.43 -1.80
N VAL A 80 -10.44 -5.03 -1.81
CA VAL A 80 -9.92 -3.90 -1.02
C VAL A 80 -8.85 -3.19 -1.84
N TRP A 81 -9.00 -1.88 -1.99
CA TRP A 81 -7.99 -1.00 -2.54
C TRP A 81 -7.79 0.21 -1.64
N TRP A 82 -6.71 0.93 -1.89
CA TRP A 82 -6.32 2.11 -1.12
C TRP A 82 -6.04 3.27 -2.03
N GLU A 83 -6.37 4.46 -1.56
CA GLU A 83 -5.95 5.69 -2.22
C GLU A 83 -5.26 6.62 -1.24
N HIS A 84 -4.16 7.20 -1.68
CA HIS A 84 -3.30 8.05 -0.86
C HIS A 84 -3.25 9.46 -1.46
N LEU A 85 -3.63 10.47 -0.67
CA LEU A 85 -3.50 11.86 -1.10
C LEU A 85 -2.03 12.27 -1.01
N LEU A 86 -1.42 12.54 -2.16
CA LEU A 86 -0.03 12.93 -2.30
C LEU A 86 0.10 14.44 -2.48
N GLU A 87 1.03 15.06 -1.75
CA GLU A 87 1.33 16.49 -1.87
C GLU A 87 2.83 16.76 -1.97
N GLY A 88 3.23 17.72 -2.81
CA GLY A 88 4.64 18.07 -3.04
C GLY A 88 4.90 18.64 -4.44
N GLY A 89 4.05 18.30 -5.41
CA GLY A 89 4.02 18.91 -6.75
C GLY A 89 3.19 20.19 -6.81
N ASP A 90 2.86 20.61 -8.04
CA ASP A 90 2.07 21.83 -8.31
C ASP A 90 0.66 21.78 -7.71
N GLN A 91 0.08 20.58 -7.62
CA GLN A 91 -1.22 20.32 -7.01
C GLN A 91 -1.23 18.93 -6.35
N PRO A 92 -2.12 18.71 -5.35
CA PRO A 92 -2.32 17.37 -4.80
C PRO A 92 -2.82 16.39 -5.87
N ILE A 93 -2.33 15.16 -5.80
CA ILE A 93 -2.74 14.05 -6.67
C ILE A 93 -3.09 12.84 -5.79
N TRP A 94 -3.92 11.94 -6.29
CA TRP A 94 -4.24 10.70 -5.60
C TRP A 94 -3.40 9.55 -6.16
N PHE A 95 -2.94 8.67 -5.28
CA PHE A 95 -2.21 7.47 -5.66
C PHE A 95 -3.00 6.24 -5.23
N SER A 96 -3.54 5.52 -6.20
CA SER A 96 -4.29 4.29 -5.96
C SER A 96 -3.36 3.08 -5.97
N VAL A 97 -3.65 2.16 -5.06
CA VAL A 97 -2.96 0.89 -4.87
C VAL A 97 -4.01 -0.20 -4.73
N GLU A 98 -3.94 -1.18 -5.63
CA GLU A 98 -4.78 -2.36 -5.59
C GLU A 98 -3.95 -3.63 -5.77
N ASP A 99 -4.35 -4.70 -5.09
CA ASP A 99 -3.81 -6.05 -5.29
C ASP A 99 -4.92 -6.92 -5.90
N ASP A 100 -4.83 -7.15 -7.20
CA ASP A 100 -5.71 -8.03 -7.96
C ASP A 100 -5.02 -9.38 -8.23
N ASP A 101 -5.46 -10.42 -7.51
CA ASP A 101 -4.96 -11.79 -7.63
C ASP A 101 -3.41 -11.90 -7.56
N GLY A 102 -2.78 -11.11 -6.69
CA GLY A 102 -1.33 -11.07 -6.50
C GLY A 102 -0.59 -10.20 -7.51
N ARG A 103 -1.31 -9.43 -8.32
CA ARG A 103 -0.75 -8.40 -9.20
C ARG A 103 -1.08 -7.03 -8.63
N LEU A 104 -0.03 -6.23 -8.50
CA LEU A 104 -0.14 -4.89 -7.99
C LEU A 104 -0.53 -3.93 -9.13
N GLU A 105 -1.65 -3.26 -8.98
CA GLU A 105 -2.11 -2.20 -9.87
C GLU A 105 -1.94 -0.85 -9.18
N LEU A 106 -1.29 0.08 -9.87
CA LEU A 106 -0.88 1.37 -9.32
C LEU A 106 -1.25 2.49 -10.29
N VAL A 107 -1.91 3.53 -9.80
CA VAL A 107 -2.37 4.64 -10.64
C VAL A 107 -2.16 5.98 -9.95
N MET A 108 -1.61 6.95 -10.69
CA MET A 108 -1.56 8.35 -10.28
C MET A 108 -2.75 9.11 -10.90
N TRP A 109 -3.63 9.62 -10.06
CA TRP A 109 -4.87 10.30 -10.43
C TRP A 109 -4.79 11.80 -10.22
N VAL A 110 -5.29 12.54 -11.19
CA VAL A 110 -5.46 13.99 -11.13
C VAL A 110 -6.94 14.31 -11.18
N THR A 111 -7.47 14.94 -10.13
CA THR A 111 -8.84 15.44 -10.10
C THR A 111 -9.04 16.55 -11.14
N ARG A 112 -10.03 16.39 -12.00
CA ARG A 112 -10.38 17.30 -13.10
C ARG A 112 -11.51 18.23 -12.70
N LYS A 113 -11.15 19.35 -12.10
CA LYS A 113 -12.12 20.41 -11.71
C LYS A 113 -12.60 21.25 -12.89
N ASP A 114 -11.94 21.11 -14.04
CA ASP A 114 -12.20 21.81 -15.29
C ASP A 114 -13.21 21.09 -16.19
N VAL A 115 -13.62 19.86 -15.84
CA VAL A 115 -14.62 19.08 -16.58
C VAL A 115 -15.91 18.93 -15.77
N THR A 116 -17.03 18.86 -16.47
CA THR A 116 -18.37 18.68 -15.86
C THR A 116 -19.09 17.47 -16.44
N LEU A 117 -18.36 16.39 -16.69
CA LEU A 117 -18.92 15.15 -17.23
C LEU A 117 -19.87 14.50 -16.21
N GLN A 118 -20.94 13.89 -16.71
CA GLN A 118 -21.86 13.09 -15.91
C GLN A 118 -21.91 11.64 -16.40
N PRO A 119 -22.14 10.67 -15.51
CA PRO A 119 -22.38 9.29 -15.92
C PRO A 119 -23.50 9.14 -16.95
N GLY A 120 -23.27 8.31 -17.96
CA GLY A 120 -24.21 8.04 -19.06
C GLY A 120 -24.08 9.00 -20.26
N GLU A 121 -23.22 10.02 -20.17
CA GLU A 121 -22.83 10.84 -21.32
C GLU A 121 -21.71 10.16 -22.14
N GLN A 122 -21.33 10.79 -23.25
CA GLN A 122 -20.12 10.39 -23.97
C GLN A 122 -18.89 10.93 -23.23
N TYR A 123 -18.03 10.03 -22.77
CA TYR A 123 -16.83 10.41 -22.01
C TYR A 123 -15.69 10.81 -22.95
N VAL A 124 -15.44 12.11 -23.06
CA VAL A 124 -14.29 12.66 -23.80
C VAL A 124 -13.60 13.70 -22.93
N VAL A 125 -12.32 13.48 -22.63
CA VAL A 125 -11.48 14.41 -21.87
C VAL A 125 -10.22 14.70 -22.68
N ASP A 126 -9.90 15.98 -22.87
CA ASP A 126 -8.76 16.44 -23.68
C ASP A 126 -8.70 15.83 -25.09
N GLY A 127 -9.87 15.56 -25.69
CA GLY A 127 -10.01 14.93 -27.00
C GLY A 127 -9.81 13.42 -27.03
N VAL A 128 -9.57 12.77 -25.89
CA VAL A 128 -9.45 11.32 -25.75
C VAL A 128 -10.81 10.73 -25.39
N PRO A 129 -11.34 9.76 -26.17
CA PRO A 129 -12.56 9.05 -25.82
C PRO A 129 -12.28 7.95 -24.80
N PHE A 130 -13.20 7.80 -23.84
CA PHE A 130 -13.16 6.75 -22.82
C PHE A 130 -14.40 5.86 -22.93
N HIS A 131 -14.26 4.63 -22.46
CA HIS A 131 -15.34 3.66 -22.32
C HIS A 131 -15.38 3.14 -20.89
N GLU A 132 -16.59 2.90 -20.39
CA GLU A 132 -16.78 2.31 -19.08
C GLU A 132 -16.26 0.88 -19.07
N ALA A 133 -15.43 0.57 -18.07
CA ALA A 133 -14.91 -0.75 -17.78
C ALA A 133 -15.65 -1.37 -16.59
N GLU A 134 -15.89 -0.58 -15.53
CA GLU A 134 -16.51 -1.04 -14.30
C GLU A 134 -17.42 0.03 -13.68
N ARG A 135 -18.43 -0.43 -12.93
CA ARG A 135 -19.19 0.41 -12.00
C ARG A 135 -19.49 -0.38 -10.75
N GLY A 136 -19.43 0.28 -9.60
CA GLY A 136 -19.63 -0.41 -8.34
C GLY A 136 -19.97 0.51 -7.18
N ARG A 137 -20.00 -0.11 -6.00
CA ARG A 137 -20.17 0.59 -4.72
C ARG A 137 -19.24 0.01 -3.68
N ALA A 138 -18.60 0.89 -2.91
CA ALA A 138 -17.69 0.49 -1.86
C ALA A 138 -17.95 1.27 -0.57
N SER A 139 -17.77 0.59 0.54
CA SER A 139 -17.62 1.27 1.83
C SER A 139 -16.21 1.82 1.94
N TYR A 140 -16.01 2.94 2.63
CA TYR A 140 -14.69 3.51 2.85
C TYR A 140 -14.46 3.95 4.29
N THR A 141 -13.18 4.00 4.67
CA THR A 141 -12.69 4.67 5.87
C THR A 141 -11.52 5.55 5.50
N SER A 142 -11.38 6.71 6.14
CA SER A 142 -10.28 7.64 5.89
C SER A 142 -9.46 7.96 7.13
N GLU A 143 -8.18 8.26 6.91
CA GLU A 143 -7.26 8.77 7.94
C GLU A 143 -6.39 9.90 7.39
N GLY A 144 -5.86 10.74 8.29
CA GLY A 144 -5.07 11.91 7.91
C GLY A 144 -5.91 13.01 7.26
N THR A 145 -5.33 13.72 6.29
CA THR A 145 -5.98 14.81 5.56
C THR A 145 -6.41 14.33 4.17
N THR A 146 -7.66 13.88 4.04
CA THR A 146 -8.25 13.46 2.75
C THR A 146 -9.29 14.46 2.23
N GLY A 147 -9.90 15.24 3.14
CA GLY A 147 -11.08 16.07 2.83
C GLY A 147 -12.40 15.30 2.89
N LEU A 148 -12.36 13.98 3.06
CA LEU A 148 -13.53 13.12 3.21
C LEU A 148 -13.91 12.94 4.69
N PRO A 149 -15.18 12.58 4.99
CA PRO A 149 -15.57 12.03 6.29
C PRO A 149 -14.71 10.83 6.72
N ALA A 150 -14.71 10.51 8.01
CA ALA A 150 -13.96 9.38 8.57
C ALA A 150 -14.36 8.01 7.96
N GLY A 151 -15.56 7.93 7.40
CA GLY A 151 -16.01 6.79 6.61
C GLY A 151 -17.41 6.99 6.04
N GLY A 152 -17.81 6.13 5.13
CA GLY A 152 -19.09 6.20 4.43
C GLY A 152 -19.19 5.17 3.31
N GLU A 153 -20.06 5.45 2.34
CA GLU A 153 -20.22 4.69 1.11
C GLU A 153 -19.83 5.56 -0.08
N MET A 154 -19.31 4.92 -1.13
CA MET A 154 -18.94 5.54 -2.39
C MET A 154 -19.59 4.77 -3.54
N GLU A 155 -20.04 5.50 -4.56
CA GLU A 155 -20.34 4.94 -5.88
C GLU A 155 -19.22 5.34 -6.84
N PHE A 156 -18.80 4.40 -7.69
CA PHE A 156 -17.72 4.66 -8.64
C PHE A 156 -18.05 4.13 -10.04
N ILE A 157 -17.40 4.73 -11.04
CA ILE A 157 -17.40 4.28 -12.43
C ILE A 157 -15.99 4.44 -12.96
N ASP A 158 -15.36 3.32 -13.30
CA ASP A 158 -14.03 3.30 -13.88
C ASP A 158 -14.09 3.10 -15.38
N CYS A 159 -13.34 3.94 -16.08
CA CYS A 159 -13.31 4.03 -17.52
C CYS A 159 -11.86 4.02 -18.00
N ALA A 160 -11.65 3.47 -19.19
CA ALA A 160 -10.36 3.45 -19.85
C ALA A 160 -10.45 4.03 -21.27
N ASN A 161 -9.36 4.55 -21.77
CA ASN A 161 -9.22 4.77 -23.21
C ASN A 161 -8.99 3.43 -23.93
N ALA A 162 -8.98 3.42 -25.26
CA ALA A 162 -8.99 2.18 -26.06
C ALA A 162 -7.79 1.24 -25.84
N ASP A 163 -6.65 1.75 -25.36
CA ASP A 163 -5.44 0.98 -25.09
C ASP A 163 -5.06 0.93 -23.61
N GLU A 164 -5.96 1.39 -22.73
CA GLU A 164 -5.80 1.40 -21.27
C GLU A 164 -4.58 2.20 -20.77
N SER A 165 -3.97 3.04 -21.60
CA SER A 165 -2.84 3.89 -21.22
C SER A 165 -3.25 5.13 -20.42
N VAL A 166 -4.53 5.50 -20.46
CA VAL A 166 -5.11 6.59 -19.69
C VAL A 166 -6.45 6.15 -19.13
N LEU A 167 -6.66 6.45 -17.86
CA LEU A 167 -7.87 6.09 -17.12
C LEU A 167 -8.70 7.33 -16.83
N LEU A 168 -9.99 7.12 -16.61
CA LEU A 168 -10.96 8.12 -16.18
C LEU A 168 -11.81 7.47 -15.09
N SER A 169 -11.92 8.12 -13.94
CA SER A 169 -12.78 7.65 -12.85
C SER A 169 -13.80 8.71 -12.48
N PHE A 170 -15.00 8.26 -12.15
CA PHE A 170 -16.06 9.05 -11.53
C PHE A 170 -16.29 8.50 -10.13
N GLU A 171 -16.26 9.35 -9.12
CA GLU A 171 -16.52 8.96 -7.73
C GLU A 171 -17.57 9.85 -7.09
N ARG A 172 -18.44 9.27 -6.27
CA ARG A 172 -19.43 10.02 -5.49
C ARG A 172 -19.58 9.44 -4.09
N TYR A 173 -19.29 10.28 -3.09
CA TYR A 173 -19.20 9.90 -1.67
C TYR A 173 -20.51 10.08 -0.87
N ALA A 174 -21.57 10.60 -1.50
CA ALA A 174 -22.94 10.61 -0.98
C ALA A 174 -23.94 10.89 -2.13
N PRO A 175 -25.21 10.43 -2.06
CA PRO A 175 -26.19 10.63 -3.13
C PRO A 175 -26.44 12.10 -3.51
N ASP A 176 -26.28 13.03 -2.56
CA ASP A 176 -26.45 14.47 -2.72
C ASP A 176 -25.14 15.23 -3.04
N MET A 177 -24.00 14.53 -3.10
CA MET A 177 -22.73 15.09 -3.54
C MET A 177 -22.60 15.00 -5.07
N PRO A 178 -21.91 15.96 -5.71
CA PRO A 178 -21.58 15.86 -7.12
C PRO A 178 -20.62 14.69 -7.37
N TRP A 179 -20.60 14.19 -8.61
CA TRP A 179 -19.54 13.30 -9.07
C TRP A 179 -18.22 14.07 -9.15
N GLU A 180 -17.18 13.52 -8.55
CA GLU A 180 -15.80 13.94 -8.76
C GLU A 180 -15.25 13.16 -9.94
N VAL A 181 -14.56 13.85 -10.85
CA VAL A 181 -13.99 13.26 -12.06
C VAL A 181 -12.47 13.35 -11.97
N SER A 182 -11.78 12.24 -12.22
CA SER A 182 -10.32 12.17 -12.19
C SER A 182 -9.79 11.48 -13.44
N THR A 183 -8.66 11.95 -13.96
CA THR A 183 -7.90 11.23 -15.00
C THR A 183 -6.68 10.57 -14.39
N GLY A 184 -6.43 9.32 -14.75
CA GLY A 184 -5.39 8.47 -14.17
C GLY A 184 -4.34 8.07 -15.18
N LYS A 185 -3.11 7.86 -14.70
CA LYS A 185 -2.05 7.20 -15.45
C LYS A 185 -1.54 6.00 -14.64
N PRO A 186 -1.55 4.78 -15.23
CA PRO A 186 -0.87 3.65 -14.64
C PRO A 186 0.61 3.97 -14.40
N VAL A 187 1.14 3.53 -13.27
CA VAL A 187 2.57 3.66 -12.93
C VAL A 187 3.15 2.31 -12.58
N LEU A 188 4.40 2.07 -12.98
CA LEU A 188 5.07 0.82 -12.64
C LEU A 188 5.71 0.90 -11.25
N PRO A 189 5.78 -0.20 -10.48
CA PRO A 189 6.49 -0.22 -9.20
C PRO A 189 7.94 0.28 -9.29
N GLY A 190 8.62 0.01 -10.41
CA GLY A 190 10.01 0.44 -10.65
C GLY A 190 10.18 1.95 -10.93
N GLU A 191 9.10 2.69 -11.12
CA GLU A 191 9.14 4.16 -11.26
C GLU A 191 9.12 4.88 -9.90
N LEU A 192 8.84 4.14 -8.83
CA LEU A 192 8.55 4.69 -7.52
C LEU A 192 9.64 4.30 -6.51
N THR A 193 9.91 5.21 -5.58
CA THR A 193 10.60 4.88 -4.33
C THR A 193 9.71 5.25 -3.17
N VAL A 194 9.36 4.26 -2.33
CA VAL A 194 8.54 4.49 -1.14
C VAL A 194 9.41 4.50 0.11
N TYR A 195 9.27 5.56 0.89
CA TYR A 195 9.73 5.65 2.27
C TYR A 195 8.53 5.48 3.19
N PRO A 196 8.48 4.38 3.98
CA PRO A 196 7.30 4.07 4.77
C PRO A 196 6.93 5.16 5.78
N ALA A 197 5.63 5.26 6.05
CA ALA A 197 5.10 6.09 7.12
C ALA A 197 5.75 5.73 8.47
N PRO A 198 5.92 6.71 9.37
CA PRO A 198 6.21 6.40 10.75
C PRO A 198 5.13 5.48 11.33
N PRO A 199 5.45 4.60 12.29
CA PRO A 199 4.45 3.76 12.93
C PRO A 199 3.34 4.64 13.54
N PRO A 200 2.08 4.18 13.51
CA PRO A 200 0.99 4.94 14.10
C PRO A 200 1.31 5.26 15.56
N SER A 201 1.08 6.52 15.95
CA SER A 201 1.25 6.93 17.33
C SER A 201 0.31 6.11 18.20
N ALA A 202 0.81 5.54 19.31
CA ALA A 202 -0.06 4.90 20.28
C ALA A 202 -1.07 5.92 20.81
N PRO A 203 -2.34 5.53 21.01
CA PRO A 203 -3.37 6.41 21.55
C PRO A 203 -3.04 6.90 22.97
#